data_AF-A0A7Y2G828-F1
#
_entry.id   AF-A0A7Y2G828-F1
#
_cell.length_a   1.000
_cell.length_b   1.000
_cell.length_c   1.000
_cell.angle_alpha   90.00
_cell.angle_beta   90.00
_cell.angle_gamma   90.00
#
_symmetry.space_group_name_H-M   'P 1'
#
loop_
_entity.id
_entity.type
_entity.pdbx_description
1 polymer ?
#
loop_
_entity_poly.entity_id
_entity_poly.type
_entity_poly.pdbx_seq_one_letter_code
_entity_poly.pdbx_strand_id
1 'polypeptide(L)'
;MSRERELAVALDAVRAAARLCETVRREMVGESMEKKDRSPVTVADFGAQALICRALQAEFPADPVVGEEDAAELRTDEGAPILSKVAGYVSQEVPGATSDETAGWIDHGNGKVSPRYWTLD
;
A
#
# COMPACT_ATOMS: atom_id res chain seq x y z
N MET A 1 24.69 10.68 11.88
CA MET A 1 23.65 11.51 11.25
C MET A 1 22.31 11.10 11.84
N SER A 2 21.50 12.05 12.29
CA SER A 2 20.18 11.76 12.87
C SER A 2 19.20 11.36 11.75
N ARG A 3 18.33 10.37 12.00
CA ARG A 3 17.28 9.90 11.08
C ARG A 3 15.91 10.51 11.41
N GLU A 4 15.89 11.74 11.91
CA GLU A 4 14.67 12.42 12.37
C GLU A 4 13.66 12.63 11.24
N ARG A 5 14.13 12.98 10.03
CA ARG A 5 13.24 13.16 8.87
C ARG A 5 12.65 11.82 8.43
N GLU A 6 13.47 10.79 8.31
CA GLU A 6 13.05 9.42 7.99
C GLU A 6 12.01 8.92 8.99
N LEU A 7 12.25 9.12 10.29
CA LEU A 7 11.32 8.71 11.34
C LEU A 7 9.98 9.45 11.23
N ALA A 8 10.00 10.77 11.00
CA ALA A 8 8.77 11.55 10.85
C ALA A 8 7.93 11.06 9.66
N VAL A 9 8.56 10.89 8.50
CA VAL A 9 7.88 10.40 7.28
C VAL A 9 7.33 8.99 7.49
N ALA A 10 8.12 8.09 8.10
CA ALA A 10 7.69 6.72 8.36
C ALA A 10 6.49 6.67 9.32
N LEU A 11 6.49 7.49 10.39
CA LEU A 11 5.37 7.54 11.33
C LEU A 11 4.09 8.04 10.67
N ASP A 12 4.16 9.06 9.82
CA ASP A 12 2.98 9.58 9.13
C ASP A 12 2.44 8.59 8.09
N ALA A 13 3.34 7.93 7.34
CA ALA A 13 2.99 6.87 6.40
C ALA A 13 2.30 5.68 7.09
N VAL A 14 2.88 5.17 8.17
CA VAL A 14 2.30 4.04 8.94
C VAL A 14 0.97 4.41 9.57
N ARG A 15 0.78 5.66 10.03
CA ARG A 15 -0.53 6.12 10.54
C ARG A 15 -1.61 6.09 9.47
N ALA A 16 -1.28 6.47 8.23
CA ALA A 16 -2.22 6.39 7.11
C ALA A 16 -2.55 4.93 6.75
N ALA A 17 -1.53 4.08 6.62
CA ALA A 17 -1.71 2.65 6.38
C ALA A 17 -2.55 1.98 7.48
N ALA A 18 -2.30 2.28 8.76
CA ALA A 18 -3.06 1.74 9.87
C ALA A 18 -4.55 2.14 9.85
N ARG A 19 -4.86 3.38 9.44
CA ARG A 19 -6.26 3.82 9.24
C ARG A 19 -6.93 3.05 8.11
N LEU A 20 -6.22 2.88 6.99
CA LEU A 20 -6.71 2.08 5.86
C LEU A 20 -7.01 0.64 6.30
N CYS A 21 -6.07 -0.04 6.97
CA CYS A 21 -6.25 -1.42 7.43
C CYS A 21 -7.44 -1.55 8.39
N GLU A 22 -7.61 -0.58 9.30
CA GLU A 22 -8.74 -0.56 10.22
C GLU A 22 -10.08 -0.34 9.50
N THR A 23 -10.13 0.52 8.47
CA THR A 23 -11.32 0.73 7.62
C THR A 23 -11.66 -0.54 6.85
N VAL A 24 -10.68 -1.13 6.16
CA VAL A 24 -10.85 -2.41 5.42
C VAL A 24 -11.39 -3.49 6.35
N ARG A 25 -10.79 -3.65 7.54
CA ARG A 25 -11.23 -4.62 8.54
C ARG A 25 -12.67 -4.38 8.97
N ARG A 26 -13.08 -3.12 9.19
CA ARG A 26 -14.46 -2.80 9.63
C ARG A 26 -15.49 -3.09 8.55
N GLU A 27 -15.21 -2.71 7.31
CA GLU A 27 -16.16 -2.84 6.21
C GLU A 27 -16.24 -4.29 5.69
N MET A 28 -15.10 -4.95 5.52
CA MET A 28 -15.05 -6.26 4.89
C MET A 28 -15.38 -7.42 5.85
N VAL A 29 -15.20 -7.26 7.17
CA VAL A 29 -15.69 -8.26 8.13
C VAL A 29 -17.22 -8.31 8.17
N GLY A 30 -17.89 -7.19 7.85
CA GLY A 30 -19.35 -7.17 7.67
C GLY A 30 -19.79 -7.92 6.41
N GLU A 31 -19.04 -7.81 5.31
CA GLU A 31 -19.32 -8.48 4.03
C GLU A 31 -18.90 -9.98 4.01
N SER A 32 -17.83 -10.35 4.73
CA SER A 32 -17.25 -11.69 4.70
C SER A 32 -18.06 -12.77 5.44
N MET A 33 -19.09 -12.38 6.22
CA MET A 33 -20.04 -13.36 6.77
C MET A 33 -20.80 -14.10 5.64
N GLU A 34 -20.83 -13.57 4.41
CA GLU A 34 -21.51 -14.18 3.27
C GLU A 34 -20.57 -14.81 2.22
N LYS A 35 -19.27 -14.47 2.16
CA LYS A 35 -18.35 -14.93 1.09
C LYS A 35 -16.99 -15.36 1.63
N LYS A 36 -16.62 -16.62 1.36
CA LYS A 36 -15.37 -17.30 1.78
C LYS A 36 -14.14 -16.91 0.95
N ASP A 37 -14.00 -15.64 0.57
CA ASP A 37 -12.86 -15.22 -0.25
C ASP A 37 -11.80 -14.54 0.62
N ARG A 38 -10.53 -14.82 0.31
CA ARG A 38 -9.31 -14.31 0.99
C ARG A 38 -9.14 -12.78 0.94
N SER A 39 -10.16 -12.04 0.53
CA SER A 39 -10.09 -10.64 0.09
C SER A 39 -9.78 -9.57 1.16
N PRO A 40 -10.12 -9.70 2.46
CA PRO A 40 -9.91 -8.58 3.40
C PRO A 40 -8.45 -8.30 3.70
N VAL A 41 -7.65 -9.36 3.84
CA VAL A 41 -6.23 -9.27 4.19
C VAL A 41 -5.48 -8.72 2.99
N THR A 42 -5.63 -9.37 1.83
CA THR A 42 -5.00 -8.95 0.57
C THR A 42 -5.28 -7.48 0.17
N VAL A 43 -6.50 -6.97 0.38
CA VAL A 43 -6.80 -5.56 0.08
C VAL A 43 -6.10 -4.60 1.03
N ALA A 44 -6.00 -4.95 2.31
CA ALA A 44 -5.29 -4.16 3.30
C ALA A 44 -3.78 -4.15 3.05
N ASP A 45 -3.19 -5.31 2.72
CA ASP A 45 -1.75 -5.45 2.48
C ASP A 45 -1.31 -4.59 1.28
N PHE A 46 -1.99 -4.73 0.12
CA PHE A 46 -1.73 -3.90 -1.05
C PHE A 46 -1.94 -2.39 -0.78
N GLY A 47 -3.00 -2.04 -0.04
CA GLY A 47 -3.30 -0.64 0.29
C GLY A 47 -2.27 -0.01 1.23
N ALA A 48 -1.81 -0.76 2.23
CA ALA A 48 -0.76 -0.34 3.15
C ALA A 48 0.56 -0.12 2.39
N GLN A 49 0.95 -1.08 1.54
CA GLN A 49 2.15 -0.95 0.71
C GLN A 49 2.07 0.27 -0.21
N ALA A 50 0.94 0.49 -0.88
CA ALA A 50 0.75 1.65 -1.75
C ALA A 50 0.94 2.98 -1.01
N LEU A 51 0.32 3.15 0.18
CA LEU A 51 0.42 4.40 0.94
C LEU A 51 1.83 4.67 1.45
N ILE A 52 2.50 3.64 1.96
CA ILE A 52 3.85 3.77 2.50
C ILE A 52 4.84 4.05 1.37
N CYS A 53 4.79 3.27 0.29
CA CYS A 53 5.66 3.46 -0.86
C CYS A 53 5.47 4.83 -1.51
N ARG A 54 4.23 5.33 -1.63
CA ARG A 54 3.95 6.68 -2.12
C ARG A 54 4.65 7.75 -1.26
N ALA A 55 4.52 7.66 0.06
CA ALA A 55 5.12 8.63 0.98
C ALA A 55 6.65 8.60 0.90
N LEU A 56 7.24 7.40 0.84
CA LEU A 56 8.68 7.23 0.71
C LEU A 56 9.20 7.73 -0.65
N GLN A 57 8.50 7.44 -1.75
CA GLN A 57 8.87 7.91 -3.08
C GLN A 57 8.86 9.44 -3.18
N ALA A 58 7.89 10.11 -2.52
CA ALA A 58 7.79 11.56 -2.53
C ALA A 58 8.94 12.24 -1.77
N GLU A 59 9.36 11.67 -0.64
CA GLU A 59 10.36 12.28 0.25
C GLU A 59 11.79 11.81 -0.03
N PHE A 60 11.94 10.57 -0.51
CA PHE A 60 13.20 9.88 -0.74
C PHE A 60 13.22 9.15 -2.10
N PRO A 61 13.08 9.87 -3.23
CA PRO A 61 12.93 9.26 -4.56
C PRO A 61 14.13 8.40 -5.02
N ALA A 62 15.27 8.50 -4.34
CA ALA A 62 16.48 7.71 -4.62
C ALA A 62 16.62 6.47 -3.71
N ASP A 63 15.83 6.35 -2.65
CA ASP A 63 15.88 5.23 -1.72
C ASP A 63 14.99 4.09 -2.26
N PRO A 64 15.54 2.88 -2.48
CA PRO A 64 14.72 1.72 -2.80
C PRO A 64 13.85 1.31 -1.61
N VAL A 65 12.65 0.79 -1.89
CA VAL A 65 11.80 0.10 -0.92
C VAL A 65 11.80 -1.39 -1.28
N VAL A 66 11.96 -2.26 -0.30
CA VAL A 66 11.81 -3.71 -0.43
C VAL A 66 10.56 -4.10 0.35
N GLY A 67 9.45 -4.28 -0.39
CA GLY A 67 8.15 -4.71 0.11
C GLY A 67 7.84 -6.16 -0.26
N GLU A 68 6.77 -6.72 0.33
CA GLU A 68 6.31 -8.09 0.02
C GLU A 68 5.42 -8.13 -1.23
N GLU A 69 4.61 -7.09 -1.45
CA GLU A 69 3.55 -7.12 -2.45
C GLU A 69 4.03 -6.72 -3.86
N ASP A 70 3.41 -7.28 -4.89
CA ASP A 70 3.67 -6.97 -6.30
C ASP A 70 2.35 -6.80 -7.06
N ALA A 71 2.20 -5.73 -7.86
CA ALA A 71 0.94 -5.44 -8.54
C ALA A 71 0.76 -6.18 -9.88
N ALA A 72 1.65 -7.10 -10.27
CA ALA A 72 1.54 -7.85 -11.52
C ALA A 72 0.23 -8.63 -11.60
N GLU A 73 -0.16 -9.32 -10.52
CA GLU A 73 -1.43 -10.07 -10.47
C GLU A 73 -2.65 -9.14 -10.44
N LEU A 74 -2.51 -7.92 -9.92
CA LEU A 74 -3.58 -6.93 -9.86
C LEU A 74 -3.90 -6.28 -11.21
N ARG A 75 -2.97 -6.35 -12.17
CA ARG A 75 -3.13 -5.80 -13.52
C ARG A 75 -3.77 -6.77 -14.52
N THR A 76 -4.07 -8.00 -14.10
CA THR A 76 -4.81 -8.97 -14.93
C THR A 76 -6.31 -8.65 -14.91
N ASP A 77 -7.06 -9.24 -15.85
CA ASP A 77 -8.52 -9.11 -15.87
C ASP A 77 -9.16 -9.66 -14.58
N GLU A 78 -8.57 -10.72 -14.01
CA GLU A 78 -9.01 -11.31 -12.74
C GLU A 78 -8.65 -10.43 -11.52
N GLY A 79 -7.52 -9.71 -11.58
CA GLY A 79 -7.03 -8.85 -10.50
C GLY A 79 -7.61 -7.43 -10.50
N ALA A 80 -8.07 -6.93 -11.65
CA ALA A 80 -8.59 -5.57 -11.79
C ALA A 80 -9.71 -5.19 -10.79
N PRO A 81 -10.66 -6.08 -10.42
CA PRO A 81 -11.64 -5.78 -9.39
C PRO A 81 -11.01 -5.55 -8.01
N ILE A 82 -9.96 -6.31 -7.66
CA ILE A 82 -9.22 -6.13 -6.41
C ILE A 82 -8.46 -4.81 -6.46
N LEU A 83 -7.76 -4.50 -7.56
CA LEU A 83 -7.05 -3.24 -7.72
C LEU A 83 -7.97 -2.02 -7.60
N SER A 84 -9.18 -2.11 -8.17
CA SER A 84 -10.21 -1.08 -8.04
C SER A 84 -10.63 -0.89 -6.57
N LYS A 85 -10.81 -1.99 -5.82
CA LYS A 85 -11.13 -1.94 -4.39
C LYS A 85 -9.98 -1.33 -3.57
N VAL A 86 -8.73 -1.74 -3.82
CA VAL A 86 -7.53 -1.18 -3.18
C VAL A 86 -7.44 0.33 -3.45
N ALA A 87 -7.55 0.74 -4.72
CA ALA A 87 -7.52 2.15 -5.10
C ALA A 87 -8.65 2.95 -4.43
N GLY A 88 -9.84 2.36 -4.30
CA GLY A 88 -10.95 2.94 -3.55
C GLY A 88 -10.57 3.27 -2.10
N TYR A 89 -9.95 2.35 -1.38
CA TYR A 89 -9.47 2.58 -0.01
C TYR A 89 -8.32 3.58 0.05
N VAL A 90 -7.33 3.45 -0.84
CA VAL A 90 -6.20 4.39 -0.93
C VAL A 90 -6.69 5.81 -1.21
N SER A 91 -7.74 5.98 -2.02
CA SER A 91 -8.30 7.29 -2.35
C SER A 91 -8.90 8.05 -1.16
N GLN A 92 -9.24 7.35 -0.07
CA GLN A 92 -9.72 7.97 1.16
C GLN A 92 -8.60 8.70 1.92
N GLU A 93 -7.37 8.20 1.81
CA GLU A 93 -6.17 8.82 2.39
C GLU A 93 -5.46 9.75 1.38
N VAL A 94 -5.61 9.46 0.08
CA VAL A 94 -5.02 10.21 -1.04
C VAL A 94 -6.11 10.57 -2.06
N PRO A 95 -6.81 11.70 -1.88
CA PRO A 95 -7.92 12.08 -2.76
C PRO A 95 -7.50 12.13 -4.24
N GLY A 96 -8.23 11.39 -5.08
CA GLY A 96 -7.97 11.31 -6.52
C GLY A 96 -7.02 10.20 -6.96
N ALA A 97 -6.49 9.38 -6.04
CA ALA A 97 -5.67 8.22 -6.39
C ALA A 97 -6.40 7.29 -7.37
N THR A 98 -5.74 6.99 -8.49
CA THR A 98 -6.23 6.06 -9.52
C THR A 98 -5.72 4.64 -9.30
N SER A 99 -6.32 3.66 -9.98
CA SER A 99 -5.84 2.28 -9.99
C SER A 99 -4.42 2.16 -10.54
N ASP A 100 -4.09 2.91 -11.59
CA ASP A 100 -2.74 2.91 -12.20
C ASP A 100 -1.68 3.47 -11.26
N GLU A 101 -1.97 4.60 -10.59
CA GLU A 101 -1.07 5.17 -9.59
C GLU A 101 -0.90 4.24 -8.39
N THR A 102 -1.99 3.64 -7.93
CA THR A 102 -1.97 2.69 -6.81
C THR A 102 -1.11 1.47 -7.14
N ALA A 103 -1.27 0.88 -8.33
CA ALA A 103 -0.41 -0.22 -8.80
C ALA A 103 1.06 0.22 -8.92
N GLY A 104 1.31 1.44 -9.40
CA GLY A 104 2.65 2.01 -9.47
C GLY A 104 3.30 2.21 -8.09
N TRP A 105 2.53 2.61 -7.07
CA TRP A 105 3.02 2.72 -5.71
C TRP A 105 3.28 1.36 -5.08
N ILE A 106 2.46 0.34 -5.35
CA ILE A 106 2.74 -1.03 -4.92
C ILE A 106 4.07 -1.51 -5.49
N ASP A 107 4.28 -1.36 -6.80
CA ASP A 107 5.52 -1.78 -7.49
C ASP A 107 6.76 -1.02 -7.05
N HIS A 108 6.62 0.14 -6.40
CA HIS A 108 7.78 0.82 -5.82
C HIS A 108 8.43 -0.02 -4.69
N GLY A 109 7.69 -0.98 -4.12
CA GLY A 109 8.20 -2.02 -3.22
C GLY A 109 9.10 -3.07 -3.90
N ASN A 110 9.19 -3.10 -5.23
CA ASN A 110 10.06 -4.02 -5.98
C ASN A 110 11.53 -3.57 -6.05
N GLY A 111 11.94 -2.69 -5.15
CA GLY A 111 13.31 -2.25 -5.01
C GLY A 111 14.25 -3.38 -4.60
N LYS A 112 15.54 -3.11 -4.69
CA LYS A 112 16.60 -4.05 -4.30
C LYS A 112 17.34 -3.51 -3.10
N VAL A 113 17.84 -4.43 -2.27
CA VAL A 113 18.75 -4.11 -1.17
C VAL A 113 19.92 -3.28 -1.70
N SER A 114 20.23 -2.21 -0.97
CA SER A 114 21.32 -1.28 -1.28
C SER A 114 21.99 -0.82 0.03
N PRO A 115 23.08 -0.01 -0.01
CA PRO A 115 23.63 0.57 1.21
C PRO A 115 22.63 1.39 2.05
N ARG A 116 21.57 1.93 1.41
CA ARG A 116 20.45 2.62 2.07
C ARG A 116 19.14 2.27 1.36
N TYR A 117 18.22 1.65 2.08
CA TYR A 117 16.94 1.20 1.57
C TYR A 117 15.92 1.12 2.71
N TRP A 118 14.65 1.04 2.36
CA TRP A 118 13.53 0.78 3.27
C TRP A 118 13.08 -0.66 3.15
N THR A 119 12.59 -1.21 4.26
CA THR A 119 11.94 -2.53 4.29
C THR A 119 10.50 -2.34 4.72
N LEU A 120 9.60 -3.08 4.10
CA LEU A 120 8.18 -3.05 4.36
C LEU A 120 7.62 -4.47 4.32
N ASP A 121 6.72 -4.74 5.26
CA ASP A 121 5.91 -5.94 5.43
C ASP A 121 4.52 -5.40 5.79
#